data_AF-A0A7C5XI10-F1
#
_entry.id   AF-A0A7C5XI10-F1
#
_cell.length_a   1.000
_cell.length_b   1.000
_cell.length_c   1.000
_cell.angle_alpha   90.00
_cell.angle_beta   90.00
_cell.angle_gamma   90.00
#
_symmetry.space_group_name_H-M   'P 1'
#
loop_
_entity.id
_entity.type
_entity.pdbx_description
1 polymer ?
#
loop_
_entity_poly.entity_id
_entity_poly.type
_entity_poly.pdbx_seq_one_letter_code
_entity_poly.pdbx_strand_id
1 'polypeptide(L)'
;MKITLYGVSHLVLSILAIVYGIALRNIFLYSIGLALILIFYKEYKSFNRIRNTASNLLVKRCFDKTIASELDEVAVTITIENKGSDAISRALIIDKVSRYVKPKADPIATISIPPNASISISYRAVLMAPGTHVFNEIVVIVSDFLGYFTEELRYSVREHVVALPLELRVGLDM
;
A
#
# COMPACT_ATOMS: atom_id res chain seq x y z
N MET A 1 -4.23 1.71 -11.55
CA MET A 1 -4.05 2.62 -12.70
C MET A 1 -3.97 4.04 -12.18
N LYS A 2 -3.00 4.87 -12.59
CA LYS A 2 -2.88 6.26 -12.13
C LYS A 2 -3.73 7.19 -13.00
N ILE A 3 -4.93 7.54 -12.53
CA ILE A 3 -5.64 8.76 -12.98
C ILE A 3 -6.31 9.40 -11.75
N THR A 4 -5.77 10.41 -11.04
CA THR A 4 -5.16 11.72 -11.40
C THR A 4 -6.20 12.81 -11.71
N LEU A 5 -5.96 13.75 -12.64
CA LEU A 5 -6.59 15.10 -12.82
C LEU A 5 -8.13 15.12 -13.11
N TYR A 6 -8.87 14.10 -12.67
CA TYR A 6 -9.70 13.36 -13.60
C TYR A 6 -10.81 12.57 -12.85
N GLY A 7 -10.78 11.27 -12.49
CA GLY A 7 -10.02 10.13 -13.03
C GLY A 7 -10.41 9.75 -14.47
N VAL A 8 -11.45 10.37 -15.04
CA VAL A 8 -11.42 11.31 -16.19
C VAL A 8 -12.68 12.15 -16.03
N SER A 9 -12.60 13.36 -15.45
CA SER A 9 -13.73 14.27 -15.16
C SER A 9 -15.04 13.60 -14.66
N HIS A 10 -14.95 12.80 -13.57
CA HIS A 10 -16.03 11.91 -13.07
C HIS A 10 -16.64 11.03 -14.18
N LEU A 11 -15.73 10.30 -14.83
CA LEU A 11 -15.93 9.56 -16.07
C LEU A 11 -16.68 10.38 -17.13
N VAL A 12 -16.26 11.61 -17.37
CA VAL A 12 -16.80 12.62 -18.32
C VAL A 12 -18.29 12.91 -18.07
N LEU A 13 -18.62 13.47 -16.91
CA LEU A 13 -20.01 13.71 -16.46
C LEU A 13 -20.87 12.42 -16.49
N SER A 14 -20.35 11.31 -15.96
CA SER A 14 -20.92 9.95 -16.10
C SER A 14 -21.24 9.57 -17.57
N ILE A 15 -20.23 9.77 -18.43
CA ILE A 15 -20.20 9.75 -19.89
C ILE A 15 -21.42 10.47 -20.46
N LEU A 16 -21.56 11.72 -19.99
CA LEU A 16 -22.74 12.55 -20.11
C LEU A 16 -23.98 11.81 -19.54
N ALA A 17 -24.47 12.21 -18.36
CA ALA A 17 -25.79 11.87 -17.75
C ALA A 17 -27.01 12.32 -18.62
N ILE A 18 -26.73 12.44 -19.90
CA ILE A 18 -26.94 13.51 -20.88
C ILE A 18 -26.56 12.81 -22.21
N VAL A 19 -26.20 13.54 -23.27
CA VAL A 19 -26.44 13.20 -24.72
C VAL A 19 -27.92 12.95 -25.03
N TYR A 20 -28.71 12.62 -24.02
CA TYR A 20 -29.75 11.63 -24.07
C TYR A 20 -30.67 11.82 -22.85
N GLY A 21 -30.49 11.04 -21.78
CA GLY A 21 -31.65 10.52 -21.02
C GLY A 21 -32.66 9.75 -21.88
N ILE A 22 -32.36 9.52 -23.17
CA ILE A 22 -33.39 9.41 -24.20
C ILE A 22 -33.99 10.81 -24.51
N ALA A 23 -33.28 11.72 -25.20
CA ALA A 23 -33.51 13.19 -25.36
C ALA A 23 -34.81 13.58 -26.07
N LEU A 24 -35.91 13.02 -25.55
CA LEU A 24 -36.94 12.44 -26.39
C LEU A 24 -38.20 12.11 -25.57
N ARG A 25 -38.09 11.33 -24.46
CA ARG A 25 -39.30 10.74 -23.83
C ARG A 25 -39.23 10.22 -22.38
N ASN A 26 -38.07 10.16 -21.68
CA ASN A 26 -38.03 9.47 -20.37
C ASN A 26 -37.14 10.17 -19.32
N ILE A 27 -37.70 10.51 -18.16
CA ILE A 27 -37.00 11.17 -17.05
C ILE A 27 -36.09 10.21 -16.25
N PHE A 28 -36.41 8.92 -16.20
CA PHE A 28 -35.76 7.98 -15.26
C PHE A 28 -34.28 7.70 -15.60
N LEU A 29 -33.91 7.75 -16.88
CA LEU A 29 -32.52 7.59 -17.32
C LEU A 29 -31.65 8.80 -16.96
N TYR A 30 -32.23 10.01 -16.96
CA TYR A 30 -31.55 11.24 -16.58
C TYR A 30 -31.22 11.26 -15.07
N SER A 31 -32.16 10.83 -14.22
CA SER A 31 -31.92 10.72 -12.78
C SER A 31 -30.88 9.65 -12.41
N ILE A 32 -30.79 8.55 -13.16
CA ILE A 32 -29.73 7.54 -12.99
C ILE A 32 -28.33 8.13 -13.30
N GLY A 33 -28.21 8.90 -14.39
CA GLY A 33 -26.95 9.59 -14.71
C GLY A 33 -26.53 10.58 -13.61
N LEU A 34 -27.47 11.41 -13.13
CA LEU A 34 -27.22 12.32 -12.01
C LEU A 34 -26.80 11.59 -10.72
N ALA A 35 -27.40 10.44 -10.41
CA ALA A 35 -27.01 9.62 -9.27
C ALA A 35 -25.56 9.10 -9.41
N LEU A 36 -25.16 8.67 -10.62
CA LEU A 36 -23.78 8.23 -10.90
C LEU A 36 -22.77 9.38 -10.76
N ILE A 37 -23.09 10.59 -11.22
CA ILE A 37 -22.24 11.78 -11.00
C ILE A 37 -22.05 12.02 -9.48
N LEU A 38 -23.12 11.96 -8.69
CA LEU A 38 -23.05 12.16 -7.24
C LEU A 38 -22.24 11.08 -6.53
N ILE A 39 -22.33 9.82 -6.96
CA ILE A 39 -21.52 8.71 -6.44
C ILE A 39 -20.04 8.95 -6.77
N PHE A 40 -19.68 9.21 -8.04
CA PHE A 40 -18.28 9.48 -8.41
C PHE A 40 -17.69 10.72 -7.72
N TYR A 41 -18.49 11.78 -7.52
CA TYR A 41 -18.08 12.96 -6.75
C TYR A 41 -17.83 12.63 -5.27
N LYS A 42 -18.73 11.86 -4.63
CA LYS A 42 -18.58 11.44 -3.24
C LYS A 42 -17.34 10.56 -3.06
N GLU A 43 -17.16 9.56 -3.91
CA GLU A 43 -16.01 8.65 -3.83
C GLU A 43 -14.69 9.36 -4.14
N TYR A 44 -14.63 10.23 -5.15
CA TYR A 44 -13.41 11.02 -5.41
C TYR A 44 -13.08 11.98 -4.25
N LYS A 45 -14.09 12.61 -3.65
CA LYS A 45 -13.91 13.47 -2.47
C LYS A 45 -13.43 12.68 -1.25
N SER A 46 -13.92 11.45 -1.07
CA SER A 46 -13.46 10.51 -0.05
C SER A 46 -12.02 10.05 -0.33
N PHE A 47 -11.73 9.59 -1.55
CA PHE A 47 -10.41 9.16 -1.99
C PHE A 47 -9.37 10.27 -1.87
N ASN A 48 -9.70 11.53 -2.15
CA ASN A 48 -8.78 12.65 -1.96
C ASN A 48 -8.40 12.88 -0.48
N ARG A 49 -9.27 12.54 0.48
CA ARG A 49 -8.90 12.51 1.91
C ARG A 49 -8.05 11.30 2.25
N ILE A 50 -8.42 10.12 1.75
CA ILE A 50 -7.65 8.88 1.92
C ILE A 50 -6.23 9.08 1.39
N ARG A 51 -6.07 9.68 0.21
CA ARG A 51 -4.79 10.10 -0.38
C ARG A 51 -3.99 11.01 0.54
N ASN A 52 -4.59 12.12 0.98
CA ASN A 52 -3.90 13.10 1.82
C ASN A 52 -3.49 12.51 3.18
N THR A 53 -4.31 11.61 3.74
CA THR A 53 -3.99 10.85 4.94
C THR A 53 -2.86 9.85 4.66
N ALA A 54 -2.96 9.12 3.54
CA ALA A 54 -1.97 8.16 3.10
C ALA A 54 -0.59 8.81 2.93
N SER A 55 -0.48 9.96 2.25
CA SER A 55 0.79 10.68 2.08
C SER A 55 1.43 11.17 3.39
N ASN A 56 0.71 11.12 4.52
CA ASN A 56 1.19 11.46 5.86
C ASN A 56 1.31 10.25 6.80
N LEU A 57 1.21 9.01 6.28
CA LEU A 57 1.48 7.80 7.06
C LEU A 57 2.94 7.74 7.51
N LEU A 58 3.17 7.36 8.76
CA LEU A 58 4.51 7.00 9.22
C LEU A 58 4.68 5.48 9.07
N VAL A 59 5.43 5.09 8.05
CA VAL A 59 5.82 3.69 7.80
C VAL A 59 7.22 3.45 8.39
N LYS A 60 7.37 2.40 9.20
CA LYS A 60 8.64 1.95 9.78
C LYS A 60 8.83 0.46 9.48
N ARG A 61 10.08 0.03 9.27
CA ARG A 61 10.47 -1.38 9.23
C ARG A 61 11.37 -1.64 10.44
N CYS A 62 11.23 -2.81 11.03
CA CYS A 62 12.06 -3.31 12.12
C CYS A 62 12.43 -4.77 11.81
N PHE A 63 13.59 -5.21 12.28
CA PHE A 63 14.05 -6.59 12.22
C PHE A 63 14.23 -7.12 13.64
N ASP A 64 13.96 -8.40 13.86
CA ASP A 64 14.29 -9.08 15.14
C ASP A 64 15.79 -9.09 15.44
N LYS A 65 16.62 -9.11 14.40
CA LYS A 65 18.08 -8.98 14.48
C LYS A 65 18.64 -8.22 13.27
N THR A 66 19.60 -7.33 13.54
CA THR A 66 20.35 -6.58 12.50
C THR A 66 21.56 -7.34 11.97
N ILE A 67 21.99 -8.39 12.68
CA ILE A 67 23.07 -9.31 12.28
C ILE A 67 22.51 -10.74 12.40
N ALA A 68 22.75 -11.56 11.38
CA ALA A 68 22.37 -12.98 11.34
C ALA A 68 23.41 -13.78 10.55
N SER A 69 23.34 -15.11 10.60
CA SER A 69 24.10 -15.94 9.65
C SER A 69 23.46 -15.90 8.26
N GLU A 70 24.24 -16.20 7.24
CA GLU A 70 23.72 -16.71 5.98
C GLU A 70 22.87 -17.98 6.22
N LEU A 71 21.81 -18.14 5.43
CA LEU A 71 20.70 -19.10 5.58
C LEU A 71 19.84 -18.99 6.86
N ASP A 72 20.12 -18.08 7.80
CA ASP A 72 19.20 -17.84 8.92
C ASP A 72 17.91 -17.15 8.48
N GLU A 73 16.84 -17.44 9.24
CA GLU A 73 15.61 -16.65 9.23
C GLU A 73 15.76 -15.36 10.03
N VAL A 74 15.19 -14.27 9.48
CA VAL A 74 14.99 -12.97 10.10
C VAL A 74 13.48 -12.68 10.08
N ALA A 75 12.93 -12.21 11.20
CA ALA A 75 11.56 -11.72 11.27
C ALA A 75 11.51 -10.22 10.96
N VAL A 76 10.83 -9.88 9.86
CA VAL A 76 10.62 -8.50 9.42
C VAL A 76 9.27 -8.04 9.93
N THR A 77 9.23 -6.89 10.62
CA THR A 77 7.98 -6.25 11.05
C THR A 77 7.88 -4.87 10.40
N ILE A 78 6.76 -4.61 9.73
CA ILE A 78 6.42 -3.31 9.16
C ILE A 78 5.29 -2.71 10.00
N THR A 79 5.55 -1.55 10.61
CA THR A 79 4.55 -0.79 11.36
C THR A 79 4.11 0.41 10.56
N ILE A 80 2.80 0.59 10.40
CA ILE A 80 2.17 1.72 9.71
C ILE A 80 1.28 2.46 10.70
N GLU A 81 1.62 3.71 10.97
CA GLU A 81 0.91 4.60 11.90
C GLU A 81 0.14 5.66 11.12
N ASN A 82 -1.19 5.67 11.26
CA ASN A 82 -2.09 6.65 10.68
C ASN A 82 -2.39 7.78 11.69
N LYS A 83 -1.80 8.96 11.46
CA LYS A 83 -2.04 10.18 12.24
C LYS A 83 -3.15 11.08 11.68
N GLY A 84 -3.85 10.62 10.64
CA GLY A 84 -4.96 11.33 10.04
C GLY A 84 -6.31 11.02 10.71
N SER A 85 -7.28 11.91 10.45
CA SER A 85 -8.68 11.81 10.88
C SER A 85 -9.50 10.78 10.11
N ASP A 86 -9.08 10.41 8.91
CA ASP A 86 -9.82 9.53 8.01
C ASP A 86 -9.22 8.11 7.99
N ALA A 87 -10.08 7.10 7.85
CA ALA A 87 -9.66 5.70 7.74
C ALA A 87 -9.17 5.37 6.32
N ILE A 88 -8.17 4.49 6.20
CA ILE A 88 -7.75 3.91 4.93
C ILE A 88 -8.29 2.49 4.86
N SER A 89 -9.51 2.32 4.34
CA SER A 89 -10.24 1.04 4.36
C SER A 89 -9.55 -0.11 3.63
N ARG A 90 -8.70 0.21 2.64
CA ARG A 90 -7.96 -0.79 1.84
C ARG A 90 -6.62 -0.26 1.36
N ALA A 91 -5.57 -0.59 2.12
CA ALA A 91 -4.17 -0.41 1.76
C ALA A 91 -3.55 -1.77 1.41
N LEU A 92 -3.01 -1.90 0.19
CA LEU A 92 -2.16 -3.01 -0.23
C LEU A 92 -0.70 -2.61 0.00
N ILE A 93 -0.01 -3.32 0.87
CA ILE A 93 1.36 -3.02 1.31
C ILE A 93 2.30 -4.08 0.74
N ILE A 94 3.37 -3.64 0.09
CA ILE A 94 4.36 -4.47 -0.60
C ILE A 94 5.76 -4.04 -0.14
N ASP A 95 6.50 -4.94 0.52
CA ASP A 95 7.90 -4.69 0.88
C ASP A 95 8.85 -5.12 -0.24
N LYS A 96 9.80 -4.25 -0.62
CA LYS A 96 10.81 -4.60 -1.61
C LYS A 96 12.07 -5.13 -0.95
N VAL A 97 12.08 -6.45 -0.80
CA VAL A 97 13.23 -7.25 -0.37
C VAL A 97 14.42 -7.13 -1.32
N SER A 98 15.63 -7.31 -0.79
CA SER A 98 16.87 -7.41 -1.58
C SER A 98 16.89 -8.67 -2.45
N ARG A 99 17.65 -8.65 -3.56
CA ARG A 99 17.80 -9.79 -4.50
C ARG A 99 18.22 -11.11 -3.81
N TYR A 100 18.99 -11.00 -2.74
CA TYR A 100 19.53 -12.13 -1.97
C TYR A 100 18.75 -12.38 -0.66
N VAL A 101 17.52 -11.88 -0.55
CA VAL A 101 16.62 -12.13 0.57
C VAL A 101 15.39 -12.88 0.05
N LYS A 102 15.18 -14.10 0.53
CA LYS A 102 14.03 -14.94 0.13
C LYS A 102 12.94 -14.89 1.21
N PRO A 103 11.82 -14.19 1.01
CA PRO A 103 10.70 -14.23 1.93
C PRO A 103 10.05 -15.63 1.95
N LYS A 104 9.59 -16.09 3.12
CA LYS A 104 8.93 -17.40 3.29
C LYS A 104 7.45 -17.41 2.89
N ALA A 105 6.81 -16.25 2.97
CA ALA A 105 5.47 -15.96 2.47
C ALA A 105 5.56 -14.61 1.73
N ASP A 106 4.71 -14.38 0.74
CA ASP A 106 4.78 -13.15 -0.06
C ASP A 106 4.72 -11.91 0.86
N PRO A 107 5.62 -10.92 0.69
CA PRO A 107 5.68 -9.72 1.53
C PRO A 107 4.62 -8.70 1.08
N ILE A 108 3.39 -9.18 0.93
CA ILE A 108 2.24 -8.51 0.32
C ILE A 108 1.04 -8.71 1.25
N ALA A 109 0.51 -7.63 1.81
CA ALA A 109 -0.64 -7.68 2.72
C ALA A 109 -1.69 -6.62 2.35
N THR A 110 -2.97 -6.99 2.39
CA THR A 110 -4.08 -6.02 2.31
C THR A 110 -4.61 -5.78 3.71
N ILE A 111 -4.57 -4.53 4.20
CA ILE A 111 -5.08 -4.13 5.51
C ILE A 111 -6.02 -2.93 5.43
N SER A 112 -6.86 -2.77 6.46
CA SER A 112 -7.60 -1.54 6.74
C SER A 112 -6.91 -0.81 7.88
N ILE A 113 -6.67 0.49 7.75
CA ILE A 113 -5.94 1.31 8.74
C ILE A 113 -6.89 2.36 9.33
N PRO A 114 -7.38 2.18 10.58
CA PRO A 114 -8.23 3.17 11.24
C PRO A 114 -7.53 4.52 11.46
N PRO A 115 -8.26 5.61 11.71
CA PRO A 115 -7.67 6.90 12.08
C PRO A 115 -7.05 6.84 13.47
N ASN A 116 -5.96 7.59 13.68
CA ASN A 116 -5.18 7.63 14.92
C ASN A 116 -4.71 6.25 15.43
N ALA A 117 -4.53 5.27 14.53
CA ALA A 117 -4.18 3.89 14.86
C ALA A 117 -2.84 3.46 14.25
N SER A 118 -2.22 2.46 14.85
CA SER A 118 -0.99 1.83 14.37
C SER A 118 -1.22 0.34 14.13
N ILE A 119 -0.75 -0.18 13.00
CA ILE A 119 -0.88 -1.59 12.61
C ILE A 119 0.51 -2.13 12.26
N SER A 120 0.84 -3.30 12.80
CA SER A 120 2.06 -4.04 12.44
C SER A 120 1.73 -5.28 11.64
N ILE A 121 2.40 -5.45 10.50
CA ILE A 121 2.44 -6.68 9.70
C ILE A 121 3.80 -7.33 9.94
N SER A 122 3.86 -8.64 10.14
CA SER A 122 5.13 -9.37 10.22
C SER A 122 5.21 -10.52 9.21
N TYR A 123 6.41 -10.74 8.68
CA TYR A 123 6.75 -11.86 7.82
C TYR A 123 8.16 -12.37 8.13
N ARG A 124 8.52 -13.56 7.63
CA ARG A 124 9.88 -14.10 7.77
C ARG A 124 10.59 -14.12 6.43
N ALA A 125 11.89 -13.85 6.43
CA ALA A 125 12.74 -13.99 5.27
C ALA A 125 14.06 -14.68 5.61
N VAL A 126 14.67 -15.33 4.62
CA VAL A 126 15.95 -16.02 4.71
C VAL A 126 17.02 -15.22 3.96
N LEU A 127 18.19 -15.04 4.57
CA LEU A 127 19.32 -14.37 3.92
C LEU A 127 20.09 -15.40 3.08
N MET A 128 20.04 -15.28 1.75
CA MET A 128 20.53 -16.30 0.79
C MET A 128 22.00 -16.14 0.40
N ALA A 129 22.71 -15.16 0.96
CA ALA A 129 24.12 -14.85 0.71
C ALA A 129 24.70 -14.02 1.87
N PRO A 130 26.02 -14.01 2.09
CA PRO A 130 26.65 -13.13 3.08
C PRO A 130 26.71 -11.67 2.61
N GLY A 131 26.97 -10.75 3.54
CA GLY A 131 27.07 -9.30 3.29
C GLY A 131 25.82 -8.51 3.70
N THR A 132 25.78 -7.24 3.33
CA THR A 132 24.73 -6.29 3.77
C THR A 132 23.52 -6.29 2.83
N HIS A 133 22.37 -6.73 3.34
CA HIS A 133 21.09 -6.71 2.64
C HIS A 133 20.32 -5.44 2.97
N VAL A 134 20.24 -4.50 2.01
CA VAL A 134 19.53 -3.22 2.18
C VAL A 134 18.11 -3.32 1.63
N PHE A 135 17.13 -2.92 2.44
CA PHE A 135 15.72 -2.85 2.10
C PHE A 135 15.36 -1.36 1.94
N ASN A 136 15.11 -0.92 0.70
CA ASN A 136 15.13 0.52 0.36
C ASN A 136 13.78 1.23 0.41
N GLU A 137 12.71 0.57 -0.06
CA GLU A 137 11.38 1.18 -0.19
C GLU A 137 10.28 0.20 0.22
N ILE A 138 9.23 0.74 0.84
CA ILE A 138 7.93 0.07 1.02
C ILE A 138 6.94 0.76 0.11
N VAL A 139 6.20 -0.01 -0.68
CA VAL A 139 5.15 0.50 -1.56
C VAL A 139 3.80 0.28 -0.88
N VAL A 140 3.02 1.35 -0.72
CA VAL A 140 1.64 1.27 -0.25
C VAL A 140 0.75 1.73 -1.40
N ILE A 141 -0.09 0.83 -1.88
CA ILE A 141 -1.12 1.11 -2.87
C ILE A 141 -2.44 1.29 -2.13
N VAL A 142 -2.93 2.53 -2.03
CA VAL A 142 -4.23 2.82 -1.42
C VAL A 142 -5.33 2.79 -2.47
N SER A 143 -6.52 2.36 -2.05
CA SER A 143 -7.71 2.26 -2.90
C SER A 143 -8.96 2.76 -2.17
N ASP A 144 -9.93 3.28 -2.93
CA ASP A 144 -11.29 3.53 -2.45
C ASP A 144 -12.06 2.21 -2.21
N PHE A 145 -13.29 2.31 -1.70
CA PHE A 145 -14.11 1.13 -1.40
C PHE A 145 -14.49 0.32 -2.64
N LEU A 146 -14.68 0.96 -3.80
CA LEU A 146 -15.08 0.32 -5.05
C LEU A 146 -13.89 -0.03 -5.96
N GLY A 147 -12.69 0.49 -5.64
CA GLY A 147 -11.44 0.23 -6.37
C GLY A 147 -11.28 1.02 -7.67
N TYR A 148 -12.10 2.06 -7.89
CA TYR A 148 -12.01 2.94 -9.07
C TYR A 148 -10.77 3.84 -9.05
N PHE A 149 -10.32 4.24 -7.86
CA PHE A 149 -9.21 5.14 -7.63
C PHE A 149 -8.11 4.39 -6.88
N THR A 150 -6.93 4.30 -7.50
CA THR A 150 -5.76 3.64 -6.91
C THR A 150 -4.55 4.56 -6.97
N GLU A 151 -3.83 4.70 -5.87
CA GLU A 151 -2.58 5.47 -5.85
C GLU A 151 -1.45 4.71 -5.16
N GLU A 152 -0.31 4.69 -5.85
CA GLU A 152 0.94 4.08 -5.41
C GLU A 152 1.81 5.14 -4.71
N LEU A 153 2.01 4.96 -3.41
CA LEU A 153 2.88 5.77 -2.56
C LEU A 153 4.12 4.95 -2.18
N ARG A 154 5.28 5.60 -2.13
CA ARG A 154 6.58 4.95 -1.90
C ARG A 154 7.30 5.61 -0.73
N TYR A 155 7.55 4.82 0.30
CA TYR A 155 8.20 5.26 1.53
C TYR A 155 9.64 4.77 1.49
N SER A 156 10.61 5.70 1.48
CA SER A 156 12.05 5.40 1.52
C SER A 156 12.50 4.97 2.92
N VAL A 157 11.89 3.90 3.44
CA VAL A 157 12.27 3.24 4.70
C VAL A 157 13.52 2.42 4.43
N ARG A 158 14.69 3.04 4.58
CA ARG A 158 15.99 2.40 4.38
C ARG A 158 16.45 1.73 5.67
N GLU A 159 16.37 0.40 5.69
CA GLU A 159 16.89 -0.42 6.78
C GLU A 159 17.77 -1.54 6.20
N HIS A 160 18.63 -2.14 7.03
CA HIS A 160 19.56 -3.17 6.57
C HIS A 160 19.76 -4.30 7.59
N VAL A 161 20.13 -5.47 7.07
CA VAL A 161 20.54 -6.63 7.87
C VAL A 161 21.86 -7.16 7.31
N VAL A 162 22.83 -7.47 8.17
CA VAL A 162 24.11 -8.05 7.78
C VAL A 162 24.05 -9.57 7.94
N ALA A 163 24.30 -10.29 6.86
CA ALA A 163 24.52 -11.73 6.86
C ALA A 163 26.02 -12.04 7.03
N LEU A 164 26.38 -12.76 8.09
CA LEU A 164 27.72 -13.31 8.27
C LEU A 164 27.86 -14.62 7.46
N PRO A 165 29.01 -14.87 6.80
CA PRO A 165 29.31 -16.18 6.20
C PRO A 165 29.07 -17.35 7.17
N LEU A 166 28.51 -18.45 6.65
CA LEU A 166 28.22 -19.67 7.42
C LEU A 166 29.42 -20.20 8.22
N GLU A 167 30.64 -20.00 7.72
CA GLU A 167 31.90 -20.41 8.38
C GLU A 167 32.09 -19.76 9.77
N LEU A 168 31.63 -18.52 9.95
CA LEU A 168 31.75 -17.79 11.23
C LEU A 168 30.75 -18.28 12.29
N ARG A 169 29.66 -18.94 11.89
CA ARG A 169 28.66 -19.49 12.81
C ARG A 169 29.28 -20.53 13.75
N VAL A 170 30.15 -21.38 13.22
CA VAL A 170 30.82 -22.46 13.96
C VAL A 170 31.71 -21.92 15.09
N GLY A 171 32.19 -20.68 14.98
CA GLY A 171 32.98 -20.00 16.02
C GLY A 171 32.18 -19.18 17.03
N LEU A 172 30.85 -19.24 17.00
CA LEU A 172 29.94 -18.54 17.93
C LEU A 172 29.08 -19.49 18.78
N ASP A 173 28.94 -20.75 18.37
CA ASP A 173 28.23 -21.81 19.09
C ASP A 173 29.19 -22.69 19.95
N MET A 174 30.42 -22.20 20.26
CA MET A 174 31.45 -22.82 21.11
C MET A 174 31.93 -21.89 22.23
#